data_AF-A0A538I9U9-F1
#
_entry.id   AF-A0A538I9U9-F1
#
_cell.length_a   1.000
_cell.length_b   1.000
_cell.length_c   1.000
_cell.angle_alpha   90.00
_cell.angle_beta   90.00
_cell.angle_gamma   90.00
#
_symmetry.space_group_name_H-M   'P 1'
#
loop_
_entity.id
_entity.type
_entity.pdbx_description
1 polymer ?
#
loop_
_entity_poly.entity_id
_entity_poly.type
_entity_poly.pdbx_seq_one_letter_code
_entity_poly.pdbx_strand_id
1 'polypeptide(L)'
;MLLLGAAYYGAAKLGQTLRYTASVSAVWPPAGLGIAALYLWGLRWWPGIFLGECLVNGDLLLGGHGTLPIGSLAGQQFGNIAEVVVGAWLLRRLIGSRATLDRASQVSGLIVAVGTATAISATVGTISMLAGDVIEVPQVPTFWRTWWLGDTTGAVVVLPLVLTWLGDPRTAWRRMRTAEGALLLAAIVPLAILAVTARAPVTYLIFPPLIWAAFRFGPPGVTLAVAINAGLTIGITADSDGAFFRQAITNRTLSTQLYVLVSALTALFLSAVVSERERGAAELARARRRETALARAERLRIARELHDSVSQALFSSALHTRAAQKAVEQTNGAQSSTLPERLSAIAELTRRAQKEMRRFIFAWGPDGVGDGLVAALTQHIATLDDGRGLVVDIRGPATPLPVSTATQTQLYSIGREALANIARHSQATAVGVRVSVNANLVT
;
A
#
# COMPACT_ATOMS: atom_id res chain seq x y z
N MET A 1 35.25 7.25 8.27
CA MET A 1 35.69 7.27 6.86
C MET A 1 36.38 5.97 6.48
N LEU A 2 37.32 5.47 7.30
CA LEU A 2 38.03 4.22 7.06
C LEU A 2 37.11 2.99 6.89
N LEU A 3 36.08 2.83 7.74
CA LEU A 3 35.11 1.72 7.58
C LEU A 3 34.35 1.78 6.25
N LEU A 4 34.00 2.97 5.76
CA LEU A 4 33.35 3.15 4.47
C LEU A 4 34.32 2.81 3.32
N GLY A 5 35.57 3.25 3.42
CA GLY A 5 36.61 2.88 2.46
C GLY A 5 36.87 1.38 2.42
N ALA A 6 36.93 0.72 3.58
CA ALA A 6 37.09 -0.73 3.68
C ALA A 6 35.87 -1.49 3.11
N ALA A 7 34.65 -1.04 3.39
CA ALA A 7 33.44 -1.63 2.83
C ALA A 7 33.39 -1.47 1.30
N TYR A 8 33.76 -0.28 0.79
CA TYR A 8 33.83 0.00 -0.63
C TYR A 8 34.89 -0.88 -1.32
N TYR A 9 36.09 -0.96 -0.76
CA TYR A 9 37.16 -1.84 -1.23
C TYR A 9 36.75 -3.32 -1.22
N GLY A 10 36.08 -3.79 -0.16
CA GLY A 10 35.56 -5.15 -0.09
C GLY A 10 34.51 -5.44 -1.17
N ALA A 11 33.61 -4.50 -1.43
CA ALA A 11 32.64 -4.61 -2.53
C ALA A 11 33.34 -4.65 -3.91
N ALA A 12 34.43 -3.91 -4.07
CA ALA A 12 35.22 -3.90 -5.31
C ALA A 12 35.95 -5.22 -5.52
N LYS A 13 36.54 -5.79 -4.45
CA LYS A 13 37.14 -7.13 -4.49
C LYS A 13 36.13 -8.21 -4.85
N LEU A 14 34.93 -8.16 -4.28
CA LEU A 14 33.86 -9.06 -4.67
C LEU A 14 33.51 -8.94 -6.16
N GLY A 15 33.38 -7.70 -6.66
CA GLY A 15 33.16 -7.44 -8.09
C GLY A 15 34.31 -7.94 -8.98
N GLN A 16 35.55 -7.90 -8.51
CA GLN A 16 36.73 -8.40 -9.23
C GLN A 16 36.81 -9.94 -9.22
N THR A 17 36.45 -10.61 -8.12
CA THR A 17 36.39 -12.08 -8.06
C THR A 17 35.34 -12.67 -9.01
N LEU A 18 34.32 -11.87 -9.33
CA LEU A 18 33.24 -12.23 -10.23
C LEU A 18 33.51 -11.82 -11.69
N ARG A 19 34.74 -11.41 -12.02
CA ARG A 19 35.13 -11.00 -13.37
C ARG A 19 35.43 -12.23 -14.24
N TYR A 20 34.63 -12.43 -15.28
CA TYR A 20 34.81 -13.51 -16.27
C TYR A 20 35.11 -13.00 -17.70
N THR A 21 35.44 -11.72 -17.85
CA THR A 21 35.96 -11.13 -19.11
C THR A 21 37.16 -10.23 -18.84
N ALA A 22 38.04 -10.06 -19.83
CA ALA A 22 39.38 -9.50 -19.65
C ALA A 22 39.43 -7.99 -19.36
N SER A 23 38.41 -7.20 -19.71
CA SER A 23 38.54 -5.73 -19.75
C SER A 23 37.71 -4.96 -18.72
N VAL A 24 36.52 -5.44 -18.31
CA VAL A 24 35.64 -4.74 -17.36
C VAL A 24 34.87 -5.76 -16.51
N SER A 25 34.64 -5.47 -15.22
CA SER A 25 33.76 -6.33 -14.40
C SER A 25 32.33 -6.27 -14.94
N ALA A 26 31.66 -7.42 -15.01
CA ALA A 26 30.32 -7.51 -15.58
C ALA A 26 29.30 -6.66 -14.79
N VAL A 27 29.52 -6.47 -13.49
CA VAL A 27 28.70 -5.65 -12.60
C VAL A 27 29.60 -5.01 -11.56
N TRP A 28 29.39 -3.74 -11.23
CA TRP A 28 30.20 -3.01 -10.25
C TRP A 28 29.39 -2.64 -8.99
N PRO A 29 29.32 -3.52 -7.97
CA PRO A 29 28.67 -3.23 -6.68
C PRO A 29 29.11 -1.94 -5.96
N PRO A 30 30.39 -1.51 -6.03
CA PRO A 30 30.87 -0.32 -5.30
C PRO A 30 30.14 0.97 -5.68
N ALA A 31 29.75 1.13 -6.96
CA ALA A 31 28.96 2.25 -7.42
C ALA A 31 27.69 2.45 -6.58
N GLY A 32 26.86 1.39 -6.47
CA GLY A 32 25.64 1.42 -5.67
C GLY A 32 25.88 1.65 -4.19
N LEU A 33 26.90 0.99 -3.62
CA LEU A 33 27.26 1.14 -2.21
C LEU A 33 27.72 2.58 -1.90
N GLY A 34 28.56 3.15 -2.75
CA GLY A 34 29.09 4.50 -2.59
C GLY A 34 27.98 5.55 -2.70
N ILE A 35 27.15 5.46 -3.73
CA ILE A 35 25.99 6.34 -3.92
C ILE A 35 25.04 6.23 -2.71
N ALA A 36 24.76 5.02 -2.24
CA ALA A 36 23.89 4.79 -1.08
C ALA A 36 24.47 5.40 0.20
N ALA A 37 25.78 5.21 0.45
CA ALA A 37 26.47 5.73 1.61
C ALA A 37 26.43 7.26 1.67
N LEU A 38 26.73 7.93 0.54
CA LEU A 38 26.66 9.39 0.48
C LEU A 38 25.23 9.91 0.53
N TYR A 39 24.26 9.17 -0.02
CA TYR A 39 22.85 9.49 0.12
C TYR A 39 22.40 9.43 1.59
N LEU A 40 22.75 8.37 2.34
CA LEU A 40 22.34 8.18 3.73
C LEU A 40 23.09 9.09 4.71
N TRP A 41 24.42 9.20 4.59
CA TRP A 41 25.27 9.86 5.59
C TRP A 41 25.77 11.25 5.19
N GLY A 42 25.52 11.65 3.94
CA GLY A 42 25.85 12.96 3.38
C GLY A 42 27.14 12.96 2.56
N LEU A 43 27.27 13.98 1.70
CA LEU A 43 28.39 14.09 0.76
C LEU A 43 29.77 14.20 1.44
N ARG A 44 29.85 14.67 2.70
CA ARG A 44 31.11 14.80 3.46
C ARG A 44 31.91 13.49 3.60
N TRP A 45 31.30 12.34 3.36
CA TRP A 45 31.97 11.04 3.46
C TRP A 45 32.68 10.59 2.18
N TRP A 46 32.60 11.39 1.10
CA TRP A 46 33.26 11.10 -0.18
C TRP A 46 34.78 10.77 -0.06
N PRO A 47 35.56 11.37 0.87
CA PRO A 47 36.98 11.02 0.99
C PRO A 47 37.20 9.56 1.41
N GLY A 48 36.26 8.96 2.15
CA GLY A 48 36.34 7.53 2.50
C GLY A 48 36.22 6.62 1.27
N ILE A 49 35.37 7.00 0.32
CA ILE A 49 35.17 6.30 -0.94
C ILE A 49 36.39 6.47 -1.84
N PHE A 50 36.92 7.69 -1.92
CA PHE A 50 38.17 7.99 -2.60
C PHE A 50 39.32 7.10 -2.11
N LEU A 51 39.51 7.00 -0.79
CA LEU A 51 40.53 6.13 -0.20
C LEU A 51 40.31 4.65 -0.53
N GLY A 52 39.07 4.17 -0.47
CA GLY A 52 38.73 2.80 -0.85
C GLY A 52 39.10 2.49 -2.31
N GLU A 53 38.74 3.37 -3.24
CA GLU A 53 39.08 3.25 -4.66
C GLU A 53 40.60 3.33 -4.90
N CYS A 54 41.33 4.20 -4.19
CA CYS A 54 42.79 4.24 -4.28
C CYS A 54 43.45 2.92 -3.88
N LEU A 55 42.89 2.19 -2.90
CA LEU A 55 43.39 0.85 -2.53
C LEU A 55 43.11 -0.17 -3.65
N VAL A 56 41.94 -0.09 -4.29
CA VAL A 56 41.59 -0.94 -5.45
C VAL A 56 42.58 -0.72 -6.59
N ASN A 57 42.87 0.54 -6.92
CA ASN A 57 43.79 0.92 -8.00
C ASN A 57 45.26 0.63 -7.63
N GLY A 58 45.63 0.78 -6.36
CA GLY A 58 46.95 0.43 -5.85
C GLY A 58 47.27 -1.06 -6.00
N ASP A 59 46.31 -1.93 -5.68
CA ASP A 59 46.46 -3.37 -5.91
C ASP A 59 46.62 -3.73 -7.39
N LEU A 60 45.92 -3.02 -8.28
CA LEU A 60 46.03 -3.23 -9.72
C LEU A 60 47.42 -2.84 -10.24
N LEU A 61 47.97 -1.74 -9.73
CA LEU A 61 49.34 -1.26 -10.02
C LEU A 61 50.41 -2.23 -9.49
N LEU A 62 50.25 -2.73 -8.27
CA LEU A 62 51.24 -3.60 -7.60
C LEU A 62 51.15 -5.07 -8.03
N GLY A 63 50.00 -5.51 -8.57
CA GLY A 63 49.73 -6.89 -8.94
C GLY A 63 50.34 -7.38 -10.25
N GLY A 64 51.17 -6.59 -10.94
CA GLY A 64 51.91 -7.01 -12.14
C GLY A 64 51.09 -7.27 -13.41
N HIS A 65 49.79 -6.95 -13.42
CA HIS A 65 48.92 -7.10 -14.58
C HIS A 65 48.99 -5.83 -15.43
N GLY A 66 49.97 -5.73 -16.33
CA GLY A 66 50.08 -4.69 -17.37
C GLY A 66 49.87 -3.25 -16.87
N THR A 67 50.96 -2.49 -16.68
CA THR A 67 50.91 -1.14 -16.12
C THR A 67 49.97 -0.22 -16.92
N LEU A 68 48.73 -0.04 -16.43
CA LEU A 68 47.84 1.01 -16.93
C LEU A 68 48.55 2.36 -16.73
N PRO A 69 48.53 3.25 -17.73
CA PRO A 69 49.10 4.57 -17.58
C PRO A 69 48.50 5.29 -16.36
N ILE A 70 49.34 5.97 -15.58
CA ILE A 70 48.92 6.69 -14.37
C ILE A 70 47.82 7.71 -14.71
N GLY A 71 47.89 8.34 -15.89
CA GLY A 71 46.84 9.24 -16.37
C GLY A 71 45.47 8.57 -16.55
N SER A 72 45.45 7.34 -17.08
CA SER A 72 44.21 6.55 -17.23
C SER A 72 43.64 6.12 -15.89
N LEU A 73 44.49 5.74 -14.92
CA LEU A 73 44.07 5.45 -13.55
C LEU A 73 43.52 6.69 -12.84
N ALA A 74 44.17 7.84 -12.99
CA ALA A 74 43.69 9.10 -12.43
C ALA A 74 42.35 9.53 -13.05
N GLY A 75 42.17 9.33 -14.35
CA GLY A 75 40.90 9.57 -15.04
C GLY A 75 39.78 8.65 -14.55
N GLN A 76 40.05 7.34 -14.43
CA GLN A 76 39.11 6.38 -13.85
C GLN A 76 38.71 6.75 -12.42
N GLN A 77 39.70 7.09 -11.58
CA GLN A 77 39.47 7.55 -10.19
C GLN A 77 38.55 8.77 -10.16
N PHE A 78 38.79 9.77 -11.03
CA PHE A 78 37.94 10.95 -11.11
C PHE A 78 36.52 10.61 -11.55
N GLY A 79 36.37 9.75 -12.57
CA GLY A 79 35.09 9.28 -13.07
C GLY A 79 34.26 8.58 -11.99
N ASN A 80 34.84 7.59 -11.31
CA ASN A 80 34.17 6.80 -10.28
C ASN A 80 33.72 7.66 -9.08
N ILE A 81 34.54 8.64 -8.68
CA ILE A 81 34.17 9.57 -7.60
C ILE A 81 33.11 10.57 -8.05
N ALA A 82 33.21 11.09 -9.27
CA ALA A 82 32.20 11.97 -9.84
C ALA A 82 30.85 11.25 -9.92
N GLU A 83 30.81 10.00 -10.39
CA GLU A 83 29.61 9.17 -10.39
C GLU A 83 28.99 9.06 -9.00
N VAL A 84 29.78 8.70 -7.98
CA VAL A 84 29.24 8.48 -6.65
C VAL A 84 28.68 9.78 -6.03
N VAL A 85 29.39 10.90 -6.21
CA VAL A 85 28.98 12.21 -5.70
C VAL A 85 27.77 12.75 -6.46
N VAL A 86 27.80 12.73 -7.79
CA VAL A 86 26.70 13.22 -8.64
C VAL A 86 25.48 12.33 -8.47
N GLY A 87 25.63 11.02 -8.40
CA GLY A 87 24.54 10.07 -8.16
C GLY A 87 23.84 10.35 -6.83
N ALA A 88 24.60 10.54 -5.74
CA ALA A 88 24.02 10.89 -4.44
C ALA A 88 23.34 12.26 -4.44
N TRP A 89 23.91 13.25 -5.14
CA TRP A 89 23.32 14.58 -5.29
C TRP A 89 22.01 14.54 -6.11
N LEU A 90 22.00 13.84 -7.25
CA LEU A 90 20.82 13.66 -8.09
C LEU A 90 19.71 12.89 -7.36
N LEU A 91 20.05 11.83 -6.63
CA LEU A 91 19.08 11.10 -5.81
C LEU A 91 18.40 12.01 -4.79
N ARG A 92 19.17 12.84 -4.08
CA ARG A 92 18.61 13.81 -3.11
C ARG A 92 17.70 14.83 -3.79
N ARG A 93 18.04 15.24 -5.02
CA ARG A 93 17.25 16.20 -5.80
C ARG A 93 15.96 15.59 -6.36
N LEU A 94 16.00 14.36 -6.86
CA LEU A 94 14.88 13.71 -7.56
C LEU A 94 13.94 12.94 -6.62
N ILE A 95 14.47 12.32 -5.55
CA ILE A 95 13.70 11.47 -4.63
C ILE A 95 13.40 12.18 -3.31
N GLY A 96 14.24 13.16 -2.93
CA GLY A 96 14.17 13.88 -1.65
C GLY A 96 15.18 13.38 -0.62
N SER A 97 14.96 13.73 0.65
CA SER A 97 15.88 13.42 1.75
C SER A 97 15.72 12.02 2.34
N ARG A 98 14.60 11.33 2.04
CA ARG A 98 14.29 9.97 2.52
C ARG A 98 13.70 9.15 1.38
N ALA A 99 14.46 8.13 0.97
CA ALA A 99 14.04 7.19 -0.06
C ALA A 99 13.43 5.97 0.62
N THR A 100 12.19 5.66 0.28
CA THR A 100 11.46 4.51 0.81
C THR A 100 11.13 3.50 -0.30
N LEU A 101 11.31 3.90 -1.57
CA LEU A 101 11.22 3.06 -2.78
C LEU A 101 9.84 2.39 -2.96
N ASP A 102 8.82 3.07 -2.47
CA ASP A 102 7.45 2.59 -2.37
C ASP A 102 6.49 3.33 -3.33
N ARG A 103 7.05 4.16 -4.21
CA ARG A 103 6.36 4.96 -5.22
C ARG A 103 7.11 4.88 -6.52
N ALA A 104 6.38 4.77 -7.63
CA ALA A 104 6.99 4.63 -8.95
C ALA A 104 7.86 5.84 -9.32
N SER A 105 7.51 7.04 -8.82
CA SER A 105 8.30 8.27 -8.98
C SER A 105 9.67 8.19 -8.32
N GLN A 106 9.79 7.53 -7.16
CA GLN A 106 11.09 7.35 -6.48
C GLN A 106 11.98 6.35 -7.22
N VAL A 107 11.41 5.25 -7.73
CA VAL A 107 12.15 4.29 -8.57
C VAL A 107 12.61 4.95 -9.87
N SER A 108 11.75 5.74 -10.50
CA SER A 108 12.11 6.51 -11.71
C SER A 108 13.23 7.51 -11.43
N GLY A 109 13.15 8.27 -10.33
CA GLY A 109 14.20 9.18 -9.89
C GLY A 109 15.53 8.46 -9.60
N LEU A 110 15.47 7.24 -9.06
CA LEU A 110 16.65 6.40 -8.83
C LEU A 110 17.32 6.01 -10.14
N ILE A 111 16.54 5.56 -11.12
CA ILE A 111 17.06 5.13 -12.43
C ILE A 111 17.70 6.31 -13.16
N VAL A 112 17.05 7.47 -13.18
CA VAL A 112 17.60 8.68 -13.80
C VAL A 112 18.89 9.12 -13.11
N ALA A 113 18.91 9.14 -11.77
CA ALA A 113 20.10 9.53 -11.01
C ALA A 113 21.28 8.58 -11.27
N VAL A 114 21.05 7.27 -11.15
CA VAL A 114 22.07 6.24 -11.35
C VAL A 114 22.54 6.25 -12.80
N GLY A 115 21.64 6.15 -13.78
CA GLY A 115 22.01 6.08 -15.20
C GLY A 115 22.76 7.32 -15.70
N THR A 116 22.46 8.50 -15.15
CA THR A 116 23.20 9.74 -15.45
C THR A 116 24.58 9.73 -14.80
N ALA A 117 24.66 9.35 -13.53
CA ALA A 117 25.91 9.32 -12.78
C ALA A 117 26.92 8.33 -13.37
N THR A 118 26.47 7.11 -13.67
CA THR A 118 27.29 6.07 -14.28
C THR A 118 27.70 6.43 -15.70
N ALA A 119 26.88 7.20 -16.44
CA ALA A 119 27.25 7.70 -17.77
C ALA A 119 28.41 8.70 -17.70
N ILE A 120 28.47 9.52 -16.65
CA ILE A 120 29.60 10.43 -16.41
C ILE A 120 30.88 9.61 -16.18
N SER A 121 30.84 8.61 -15.28
CA SER A 121 31.98 7.72 -15.02
C SER A 121 32.43 6.98 -16.27
N ALA A 122 31.51 6.31 -16.98
CA ALA A 122 31.82 5.60 -18.21
C ALA A 122 32.43 6.52 -19.28
N THR A 123 31.98 7.77 -19.38
CA THR A 123 32.52 8.76 -20.34
C THR A 123 33.93 9.16 -19.96
N VAL A 124 34.16 9.58 -18.71
CA VAL A 124 35.48 9.98 -18.22
C VAL A 124 36.46 8.79 -18.29
N GLY A 125 36.03 7.63 -17.84
CA GLY A 125 36.79 6.38 -17.89
C GLY A 125 37.20 6.04 -19.32
N THR A 126 36.25 6.00 -20.26
CA THR A 126 36.53 5.70 -21.67
C THR A 126 37.48 6.71 -22.30
N ILE A 127 37.29 8.02 -22.07
CA ILE A 127 38.19 9.07 -22.58
C ILE A 127 39.59 8.89 -22.00
N SER A 128 39.72 8.58 -20.71
CA SER A 128 41.01 8.36 -20.07
C SER A 128 41.75 7.11 -20.56
N MET A 129 41.02 6.07 -20.96
CA MET A 129 41.60 4.86 -21.56
C MET A 129 42.03 5.10 -23.00
N LEU A 130 41.26 5.89 -23.76
CA LEU A 130 41.63 6.28 -25.12
C LEU A 130 42.87 7.20 -25.12
N ALA A 131 42.92 8.17 -24.20
CA ALA A 131 44.05 9.09 -24.08
C ALA A 131 45.34 8.43 -23.56
N GLY A 132 45.23 7.27 -22.93
CA GLY A 132 46.37 6.45 -22.49
C GLY A 132 46.74 5.33 -23.45
N ASP A 133 46.18 5.31 -24.66
CA ASP A 133 46.40 4.26 -25.67
C ASP A 133 46.08 2.83 -25.15
N VAL A 134 45.17 2.72 -24.18
CA VAL A 134 44.72 1.43 -23.62
C VAL A 134 43.64 0.80 -24.50
N ILE A 135 42.84 1.64 -25.17
CA ILE A 135 41.80 1.22 -26.12
C ILE A 135 41.91 2.02 -27.41
N GLU A 136 41.49 1.42 -28.52
CA GLU A 136 41.44 2.07 -29.82
C GLU A 136 40.04 2.69 -30.09
N VAL A 137 39.98 3.67 -31.00
CA VAL A 137 38.73 4.36 -31.40
C VAL A 137 37.59 3.39 -31.76
N PRO A 138 37.81 2.28 -32.51
CA PRO A 138 36.73 1.34 -32.84
C PRO A 138 36.14 0.62 -31.61
N GLN A 139 36.90 0.52 -30.52
CA GLN A 139 36.48 -0.17 -29.29
C GLN A 139 35.65 0.73 -28.36
N VAL A 140 35.73 2.05 -28.52
CA VAL A 140 35.08 3.06 -27.67
C VAL A 140 33.59 2.79 -27.43
N PRO A 141 32.74 2.50 -28.44
CA PRO A 141 31.31 2.29 -28.20
C PRO A 141 31.03 1.05 -27.32
N THR A 142 31.74 -0.05 -27.58
CA THR A 142 31.58 -1.29 -26.83
C THR A 142 32.11 -1.14 -25.41
N PHE A 143 33.25 -0.46 -25.25
CA PHE A 143 33.88 -0.21 -23.96
C PHE A 143 32.99 0.68 -23.08
N TRP A 144 32.56 1.83 -23.60
CA TRP A 144 31.65 2.75 -22.91
C TRP A 144 30.34 2.07 -22.50
N ARG A 145 29.71 1.32 -23.43
CA ARG A 145 28.45 0.61 -23.16
C ARG A 145 28.62 -0.43 -22.05
N THR A 146 29.68 -1.22 -22.12
CA THR A 146 29.92 -2.32 -21.16
C THR A 146 30.17 -1.76 -19.76
N TRP A 147 30.92 -0.67 -19.67
CA TRP A 147 31.17 0.04 -18.42
C TRP A 147 29.89 0.67 -17.86
N TRP A 148 29.20 1.49 -18.66
CA TRP A 148 27.97 2.15 -18.24
C TRP A 148 26.92 1.15 -17.74
N LEU A 149 26.73 0.06 -18.48
CA LEU A 149 25.74 -0.95 -18.11
C LEU A 149 26.17 -1.75 -16.89
N GLY A 150 27.47 -2.01 -16.69
CA GLY A 150 28.01 -2.68 -15.52
C GLY A 150 27.81 -1.89 -14.23
N ASP A 151 28.13 -0.60 -14.25
CA ASP A 151 27.97 0.29 -13.09
C ASP A 151 26.49 0.55 -12.81
N THR A 152 25.68 0.78 -13.86
CA THR A 152 24.23 0.96 -13.72
C THR A 152 23.56 -0.27 -13.13
N THR A 153 23.89 -1.45 -13.62
CA THR A 153 23.34 -2.71 -13.11
C THR A 153 23.74 -2.93 -11.65
N GLY A 154 25.01 -2.69 -11.32
CA GLY A 154 25.52 -2.81 -9.95
C GLY A 154 24.83 -1.84 -9.00
N ALA A 155 24.67 -0.59 -9.42
CA ALA A 155 23.99 0.42 -8.66
C ALA A 155 22.49 0.12 -8.49
N VAL A 156 21.77 -0.27 -9.54
CA VAL A 156 20.33 -0.63 -9.45
C VAL A 156 20.08 -1.82 -8.54
N VAL A 157 21.04 -2.73 -8.36
CA VAL A 157 20.92 -3.85 -7.41
C VAL A 157 21.28 -3.40 -5.98
N VAL A 158 22.45 -2.78 -5.81
CA VAL A 158 23.04 -2.54 -4.47
C VAL A 158 22.45 -1.31 -3.80
N LEU A 159 22.23 -0.22 -4.54
CA LEU A 159 21.70 1.03 -3.98
C LEU A 159 20.36 0.81 -3.25
N PRO A 160 19.30 0.26 -3.88
CA PRO A 160 18.02 0.12 -3.19
C PRO A 160 18.07 -0.91 -2.06
N LEU A 161 18.92 -1.93 -2.15
CA LEU A 161 19.19 -2.86 -1.04
C LEU A 161 19.75 -2.11 0.17
N VAL A 162 20.81 -1.32 -0.02
CA VAL A 162 21.43 -0.56 1.06
C VAL A 162 20.47 0.48 1.64
N LEU A 163 19.75 1.23 0.79
CA LEU A 163 18.76 2.21 1.25
C LEU A 163 17.66 1.58 2.11
N THR A 164 17.17 0.41 1.71
CA THR A 164 16.08 -0.26 2.43
C THR A 164 16.55 -0.86 3.75
N TRP A 165 17.70 -1.53 3.76
CA TRP A 165 18.16 -2.30 4.90
C TRP A 165 19.00 -1.51 5.90
N LEU A 166 19.74 -0.48 5.47
CA LEU A 166 20.44 0.43 6.38
C LEU A 166 19.62 1.67 6.73
N GLY A 167 18.65 2.07 5.90
CA GLY A 167 17.80 3.23 6.15
C GLY A 167 16.75 3.00 7.24
N ASP A 168 16.06 1.85 7.22
CA ASP A 168 15.12 1.43 8.27
C ASP A 168 15.20 -0.09 8.52
N PRO A 169 16.28 -0.56 9.19
CA PRO A 169 16.50 -1.98 9.42
C PRO A 169 15.36 -2.62 10.22
N ARG A 170 14.76 -1.89 11.17
CA ARG A 170 13.70 -2.42 12.03
C ARG A 170 12.46 -2.79 11.22
N THR A 171 12.03 -1.91 10.32
CA THR A 171 10.88 -2.20 9.45
C THR A 171 11.20 -3.29 8.43
N ALA A 172 12.40 -3.28 7.84
CA ALA A 172 12.83 -4.31 6.89
C ALA A 172 12.80 -5.72 7.52
N TRP A 173 13.44 -5.88 8.68
CA TRP A 173 13.44 -7.14 9.43
C TRP A 173 12.05 -7.55 9.89
N ARG A 174 11.22 -6.62 10.36
CA ARG A 174 9.84 -6.95 10.77
C ARG A 174 9.01 -7.52 9.62
N ARG A 175 9.21 -7.03 8.39
CA ARG A 175 8.51 -7.56 7.21
C ARG A 175 9.02 -8.95 6.82
N MET A 176 10.33 -9.17 6.89
CA MET A 176 10.96 -10.42 6.43
C MET A 176 10.96 -11.55 7.47
N ARG A 177 10.91 -11.24 8.76
CA ARG A 177 10.99 -12.21 9.87
C ARG A 177 9.65 -12.92 10.10
N THR A 178 9.16 -13.59 9.06
CA THR A 178 7.93 -14.39 9.03
C THR A 178 8.21 -15.73 8.35
N ALA A 179 7.35 -16.73 8.58
CA ALA A 179 7.48 -18.03 7.91
C ALA A 179 7.41 -17.91 6.38
N GLU A 180 6.56 -17.00 5.88
CA GLU A 180 6.49 -16.68 4.45
C GLU A 180 7.80 -16.06 3.92
N GLY A 181 8.49 -15.25 4.73
CA GLY A 181 9.78 -14.67 4.35
C GLY A 181 10.87 -15.74 4.22
N ALA A 182 10.88 -16.72 5.12
CA ALA A 182 11.76 -17.89 5.01
C ALA A 182 11.41 -18.73 3.76
N LEU A 183 10.13 -18.93 3.46
CA LEU A 183 9.69 -19.65 2.26
C LEU A 183 10.05 -18.92 0.97
N LEU A 184 9.98 -17.58 0.95
CA LEU A 184 10.45 -16.78 -0.17
C LEU A 184 11.94 -17.01 -0.42
N LEU A 185 12.77 -17.02 0.63
CA LEU A 185 14.20 -17.28 0.51
C LEU A 185 14.48 -18.73 0.04
N ALA A 186 13.70 -19.69 0.55
CA ALA A 186 13.78 -21.08 0.13
C ALA A 186 13.32 -21.29 -1.33
N ALA A 187 12.47 -20.41 -1.87
CA ALA A 187 12.03 -20.46 -3.26
C ALA A 187 12.97 -19.70 -4.22
N ILE A 188 13.43 -18.50 -3.85
CA ILE A 188 14.21 -17.63 -4.74
C ILE A 188 15.56 -18.25 -5.12
N VAL A 189 16.25 -18.91 -4.17
CA VAL A 189 17.58 -19.49 -4.40
C VAL A 189 17.52 -20.63 -5.43
N PRO A 190 16.74 -21.72 -5.24
CA PRO A 190 16.70 -22.81 -6.21
C PRO A 190 16.10 -22.37 -7.55
N LEU A 191 15.10 -21.47 -7.56
CA LEU A 191 14.54 -20.97 -8.82
C LEU A 191 15.53 -20.08 -9.57
N ALA A 192 16.31 -19.24 -8.89
CA ALA A 192 17.38 -18.46 -9.53
C ALA A 192 18.47 -19.37 -10.10
N ILE A 193 18.90 -20.39 -9.35
CA ILE A 193 19.88 -21.38 -9.83
C ILE A 193 19.32 -22.10 -11.05
N LEU A 194 18.10 -22.65 -10.96
CA LEU A 194 17.46 -23.38 -12.06
C LEU A 194 17.27 -22.51 -13.30
N ALA A 195 16.85 -21.25 -13.12
CA ALA A 195 16.64 -20.29 -14.20
C ALA A 195 17.89 -20.08 -15.05
N VAL A 196 19.09 -20.15 -14.43
CA VAL A 196 20.35 -19.92 -15.12
C VAL A 196 21.10 -21.21 -15.47
N THR A 197 20.98 -22.31 -14.72
CA THR A 197 21.75 -23.54 -15.01
C THR A 197 21.06 -24.44 -16.02
N ALA A 198 19.72 -24.48 -16.02
CA ALA A 198 18.95 -25.35 -16.91
C ALA A 198 19.30 -25.12 -18.39
N ARG A 199 19.28 -26.21 -19.18
CA ARG A 199 19.52 -26.16 -20.63
C ARG A 199 18.33 -25.62 -21.41
N ALA A 200 17.13 -25.72 -20.84
CA ALA A 200 15.91 -25.15 -21.39
C ALA A 200 15.88 -23.61 -21.23
N PRO A 201 15.15 -22.88 -22.07
CA PRO A 201 15.06 -21.41 -22.00
C PRO A 201 14.14 -20.93 -20.85
N VAL A 202 14.54 -21.24 -19.61
CA VAL A 202 13.72 -21.03 -18.39
C VAL A 202 14.21 -19.88 -17.51
N THR A 203 14.99 -18.94 -18.06
CA THR A 203 15.49 -17.76 -17.35
C THR A 203 14.37 -16.90 -16.73
N TYR A 204 13.13 -17.01 -17.24
CA TYR A 204 11.95 -16.33 -16.73
C TYR A 204 11.37 -16.91 -15.42
N LEU A 205 11.86 -18.07 -14.95
CA LEU A 205 11.40 -18.70 -13.69
C LEU A 205 11.72 -17.87 -12.45
N ILE A 206 12.55 -16.84 -12.56
CA ILE A 206 12.82 -15.89 -11.48
C ILE A 206 11.66 -14.93 -11.22
N PHE A 207 10.80 -14.67 -12.21
CA PHE A 207 9.75 -13.66 -12.06
C PHE A 207 8.69 -14.04 -11.02
N PRO A 208 8.18 -15.28 -10.94
CA PRO A 208 7.23 -15.66 -9.89
C PRO A 208 7.67 -15.33 -8.45
N PRO A 209 8.88 -15.72 -7.97
CA PRO A 209 9.32 -15.33 -6.63
C PRO A 209 9.60 -13.82 -6.50
N LEU A 210 10.03 -13.11 -7.56
CA LEU A 210 10.17 -11.65 -7.52
C LEU A 210 8.82 -10.93 -7.41
N ILE A 211 7.80 -11.41 -8.13
CA ILE A 211 6.42 -10.95 -8.04
C ILE A 211 5.90 -11.20 -6.63
N TRP A 212 6.09 -12.41 -6.10
CA TRP A 212 5.68 -12.73 -4.73
C TRP A 212 6.36 -11.81 -3.70
N ALA A 213 7.66 -11.54 -3.86
CA ALA A 213 8.40 -10.59 -3.03
C ALA A 213 7.78 -9.19 -3.06
N ALA A 214 7.41 -8.70 -4.26
CA ALA A 214 6.80 -7.39 -4.46
C ALA A 214 5.45 -7.27 -3.77
N PHE A 215 4.57 -8.26 -3.95
CA PHE A 215 3.23 -8.25 -3.39
C PHE A 215 3.20 -8.42 -1.88
N ARG A 216 4.08 -9.24 -1.31
CA ARG A 216 3.98 -9.61 0.10
C ARG A 216 4.88 -8.78 1.02
N PHE A 217 6.07 -8.45 0.56
CA PHE A 217 7.11 -7.87 1.42
C PHE A 217 7.45 -6.43 1.01
N GLY A 218 7.06 -5.97 -0.18
CA GLY A 218 7.38 -4.65 -0.69
C GLY A 218 8.90 -4.46 -0.90
N PRO A 219 9.45 -3.25 -0.67
CA PRO A 219 10.85 -2.96 -0.99
C PRO A 219 11.88 -3.87 -0.30
N PRO A 220 11.74 -4.25 0.99
CA PRO A 220 12.71 -5.15 1.64
C PRO A 220 12.83 -6.53 0.98
N GLY A 221 11.70 -7.13 0.61
CA GLY A 221 11.70 -8.45 -0.03
C GLY A 221 12.25 -8.39 -1.45
N VAL A 222 11.82 -7.39 -2.24
CA VAL A 222 12.26 -7.24 -3.63
C VAL A 222 13.74 -6.95 -3.73
N THR A 223 14.24 -5.99 -2.95
CA THR A 223 15.67 -5.63 -3.01
C THR A 223 16.57 -6.78 -2.62
N LEU A 224 16.18 -7.58 -1.61
CA LEU A 224 16.90 -8.78 -1.22
C LEU A 224 16.82 -9.89 -2.27
N ALA A 225 15.62 -10.16 -2.82
CA ALA A 225 15.43 -11.18 -3.85
C ALA A 225 16.18 -10.84 -5.15
N VAL A 226 16.18 -9.57 -5.56
CA VAL A 226 16.96 -9.06 -6.70
C VAL A 226 18.46 -9.21 -6.44
N ALA A 227 18.93 -8.87 -5.25
CA ALA A 227 20.34 -9.03 -4.89
C ALA A 227 20.80 -10.50 -4.91
N ILE A 228 19.96 -11.41 -4.40
CA ILE A 228 20.22 -12.86 -4.45
C ILE A 228 20.25 -13.35 -5.91
N ASN A 229 19.26 -12.98 -6.73
CA ASN A 229 19.23 -13.34 -8.15
C ASN A 229 20.47 -12.82 -8.89
N ALA A 230 20.83 -11.56 -8.69
CA ALA A 230 22.00 -10.95 -9.31
C ALA A 230 23.28 -11.67 -8.89
N GLY A 231 23.49 -11.87 -7.58
CA GLY A 231 24.66 -12.56 -7.05
C GLY A 231 24.81 -13.99 -7.57
N LEU A 232 23.73 -14.77 -7.57
CA LEU A 232 23.75 -16.14 -8.11
C LEU A 232 24.00 -16.17 -9.62
N THR A 233 23.34 -15.29 -10.38
CA THR A 233 23.50 -15.23 -11.84
C THR A 233 24.94 -14.88 -12.22
N ILE A 234 25.50 -13.86 -11.57
CA ILE A 234 26.87 -13.41 -11.83
C ILE A 234 27.86 -14.49 -11.36
N GLY A 235 27.67 -15.07 -10.18
CA GLY A 235 28.52 -16.12 -9.63
C GLY A 235 28.57 -17.37 -10.50
N ILE A 236 27.41 -17.88 -10.94
CA ILE A 236 27.34 -19.06 -11.81
C ILE A 236 27.97 -18.77 -13.18
N THR A 237 27.72 -17.59 -13.74
CA THR A 237 28.36 -17.17 -15.01
C THR A 237 29.87 -17.03 -14.85
N ALA A 238 30.35 -16.59 -13.68
CA ALA A 238 31.77 -16.46 -13.37
C ALA A 238 32.46 -17.82 -13.21
N ASP A 239 31.77 -18.81 -12.64
CA ASP A 239 32.24 -20.19 -12.47
C ASP A 239 32.18 -21.03 -13.76
N SER A 240 32.12 -20.36 -14.91
CA SER A 240 32.08 -20.98 -16.23
C SER A 240 30.88 -21.90 -16.49
N ASP A 241 29.75 -21.63 -15.82
CA ASP A 241 28.50 -22.38 -15.99
C ASP A 241 27.30 -21.46 -16.29
N GLY A 242 26.17 -22.06 -16.63
CA GLY A 242 24.90 -21.38 -16.82
C GLY A 242 24.63 -20.86 -18.23
N ALA A 243 23.41 -20.38 -18.43
CA ALA A 243 22.82 -20.02 -19.70
C ALA A 243 23.56 -18.88 -20.39
N PHE A 244 24.10 -17.94 -19.61
CA PHE A 244 24.86 -16.81 -20.13
C PHE A 244 26.29 -17.22 -20.49
N PHE A 245 26.94 -18.08 -19.70
CA PHE A 245 28.29 -18.54 -20.03
C PHE A 245 28.34 -19.29 -21.36
N ARG A 246 27.31 -20.07 -21.68
CA ARG A 246 27.18 -20.80 -22.95
C ARG A 246 27.09 -19.91 -24.19
N GLN A 247 26.86 -18.60 -24.03
CA GLN A 247 26.89 -17.66 -25.15
C GLN A 247 28.34 -17.28 -25.52
N ALA A 248 28.51 -16.77 -26.74
CA ALA A 248 29.78 -16.19 -27.18
C ALA A 248 30.25 -15.10 -26.21
N ILE A 249 31.58 -14.99 -26.01
CA ILE A 249 32.20 -14.07 -25.05
C ILE A 249 31.71 -12.63 -25.25
N THR A 250 31.54 -12.21 -26.51
CA THR A 250 31.02 -10.88 -26.89
C THR A 250 29.62 -10.58 -26.33
N ASN A 251 28.77 -11.60 -26.20
CA ASN A 251 27.37 -11.45 -25.77
C ASN A 251 27.15 -11.79 -24.30
N ARG A 252 28.02 -12.61 -23.70
CA ARG A 252 27.88 -13.09 -22.32
C ARG A 252 27.69 -11.95 -21.32
N THR A 253 28.58 -10.96 -21.31
CA THR A 253 28.51 -9.83 -20.37
C THR A 253 27.25 -9.00 -20.59
N LEU A 254 26.94 -8.66 -21.84
CA LEU A 254 25.77 -7.87 -22.20
C LEU A 254 24.47 -8.58 -21.78
N SER A 255 24.33 -9.87 -22.09
CA SER A 255 23.14 -10.65 -21.75
C SER A 255 22.95 -10.78 -20.24
N THR A 256 24.02 -11.02 -19.47
CA THR A 256 23.96 -11.07 -18.00
C THR A 256 23.55 -9.71 -17.42
N GLN A 257 24.16 -8.62 -17.89
CA GLN A 257 23.83 -7.26 -17.46
C GLN A 257 22.37 -6.91 -17.76
N LEU A 258 21.89 -7.17 -18.98
CA LEU A 258 20.50 -6.91 -19.37
C LEU A 258 19.52 -7.76 -18.56
N TYR A 259 19.81 -9.04 -18.32
CA TYR A 259 18.95 -9.90 -17.51
C TYR A 259 18.81 -9.38 -16.07
N VAL A 260 19.93 -9.06 -15.42
CA VAL A 260 19.92 -8.53 -14.05
C VAL A 260 19.21 -7.17 -14.01
N LEU A 261 19.51 -6.28 -14.96
CA LEU A 261 18.90 -4.96 -15.02
C LEU A 261 17.38 -5.06 -15.25
N VAL A 262 16.92 -5.82 -16.24
CA VAL A 262 15.48 -5.97 -16.55
C VAL A 262 14.74 -6.62 -15.39
N SER A 263 15.29 -7.67 -14.77
CA SER A 263 14.65 -8.31 -13.61
C SER A 263 14.59 -7.36 -12.40
N ALA A 264 15.65 -6.62 -12.12
CA ALA A 264 15.68 -5.62 -11.05
C ALA A 264 14.68 -4.48 -11.29
N LEU A 265 14.69 -3.87 -12.47
CA LEU A 265 13.79 -2.78 -12.83
C LEU A 265 12.33 -3.22 -12.74
N THR A 266 12.00 -4.37 -13.31
CA THR A 266 10.64 -4.92 -13.28
C THR A 266 10.17 -5.15 -11.85
N ALA A 267 11.00 -5.79 -11.02
CA ALA A 267 10.63 -6.09 -9.64
C ALA A 267 10.52 -4.83 -8.78
N LEU A 268 11.43 -3.86 -8.94
CA LEU A 268 11.40 -2.58 -8.22
C LEU A 268 10.17 -1.75 -8.59
N PHE A 269 9.85 -1.62 -9.89
CA PHE A 269 8.63 -0.92 -10.31
C PHE A 269 7.37 -1.62 -9.83
N LEU A 270 7.31 -2.95 -9.94
CA LEU A 270 6.17 -3.71 -9.44
C LEU A 270 6.00 -3.50 -7.93
N SER A 271 7.08 -3.56 -7.15
CA SER A 271 7.07 -3.29 -5.71
C SER A 271 6.53 -1.91 -5.39
N ALA A 272 6.98 -0.91 -6.14
CA ALA A 272 6.59 0.48 -5.96
C ALA A 272 5.11 0.71 -6.30
N VAL A 273 4.63 0.18 -7.43
CA VAL A 273 3.22 0.29 -7.84
C VAL A 273 2.30 -0.42 -6.85
N VAL A 274 2.68 -1.63 -6.41
CA VAL A 274 1.91 -2.37 -5.40
C VAL A 274 1.88 -1.60 -4.08
N SER A 275 3.03 -1.12 -3.61
CA SER A 275 3.12 -0.35 -2.36
C SER A 275 2.31 0.95 -2.41
N GLU A 276 2.32 1.64 -3.54
CA GLU A 276 1.53 2.86 -3.77
C GLU A 276 0.02 2.57 -3.76
N ARG A 277 -0.40 1.48 -4.42
CA ARG A 277 -1.78 1.02 -4.40
C ARG A 277 -2.25 0.62 -3.00
N GLU A 278 -1.44 -0.12 -2.26
CA GLU A 278 -1.77 -0.53 -0.88
C GLU A 278 -1.94 0.68 0.05
N ARG A 279 -1.12 1.72 -0.13
CA ARG A 279 -1.24 2.97 0.63
C ARG A 279 -2.50 3.72 0.28
N GLY A 280 -2.78 3.90 -1.00
CA GLY A 280 -4.02 4.55 -1.44
C GLY A 280 -5.26 3.82 -0.91
N ALA A 281 -5.25 2.49 -0.95
CA ALA A 281 -6.33 1.67 -0.38
C ALA A 281 -6.44 1.84 1.15
N ALA A 282 -5.32 1.87 1.88
CA ALA A 282 -5.30 2.07 3.32
C ALA A 282 -5.77 3.48 3.73
N GLU A 283 -5.40 4.51 2.98
CA GLU A 283 -5.84 5.89 3.19
C GLU A 283 -7.35 6.03 2.95
N LEU A 284 -7.86 5.48 1.86
CA LEU A 284 -9.29 5.47 1.57
C LEU A 284 -10.08 4.72 2.65
N ALA A 285 -9.57 3.56 3.11
CA ALA A 285 -10.19 2.81 4.19
C ALA A 285 -10.21 3.60 5.51
N ARG A 286 -9.13 4.33 5.84
CA ARG A 286 -9.09 5.21 7.02
C ARG A 286 -10.05 6.38 6.89
N ALA A 287 -10.13 7.01 5.71
CA ALA A 287 -11.05 8.11 5.44
C ALA A 287 -12.51 7.66 5.63
N ARG A 288 -12.89 6.52 5.03
CA ARG A 288 -14.24 5.94 5.21
C ARG A 288 -14.56 5.62 6.67
N ARG A 289 -13.61 5.04 7.42
CA ARG A 289 -13.80 4.78 8.86
C ARG A 289 -14.05 6.07 9.64
N ARG A 290 -13.31 7.15 9.35
CA ARG A 290 -13.52 8.45 10.00
C ARG A 290 -14.90 9.03 9.67
N GLU A 291 -15.31 8.98 8.42
CA GLU A 291 -16.63 9.46 7.98
C GLU A 291 -17.76 8.69 8.69
N THR A 292 -17.68 7.36 8.75
CA THR A 292 -18.67 6.55 9.46
C THR A 292 -18.71 6.85 10.97
N ALA A 293 -17.56 7.13 11.59
CA ALA A 293 -17.48 7.47 13.01
C ALA A 293 -18.09 8.85 13.28
N LEU A 294 -17.81 9.85 12.44
CA LEU A 294 -18.40 11.19 12.53
C LEU A 294 -19.91 11.14 12.31
N ALA A 295 -20.38 10.41 11.28
CA ALA A 295 -21.80 10.24 11.03
C ALA A 295 -22.51 9.58 12.24
N ARG A 296 -21.87 8.60 12.90
CA ARG A 296 -22.43 7.97 14.11
C ARG A 296 -22.44 8.92 15.31
N ALA A 297 -21.37 9.68 15.51
CA ALA A 297 -21.28 10.66 16.59
C ALA A 297 -22.34 11.76 16.44
N GLU A 298 -22.54 12.25 15.22
CA GLU A 298 -23.55 13.27 14.92
C GLU A 298 -24.97 12.72 15.14
N ARG A 299 -25.24 11.49 14.72
CA ARG A 299 -26.51 10.82 15.01
C ARG A 299 -26.79 10.72 16.52
N LEU A 300 -25.78 10.38 17.33
CA LEU A 300 -25.91 10.30 18.79
C LEU A 300 -26.02 11.68 19.46
N ARG A 301 -25.45 12.73 18.85
CA ARG A 301 -25.62 14.11 19.31
C ARG A 301 -27.06 14.57 19.08
N ILE A 302 -27.56 14.42 17.85
CA ILE A 302 -28.93 14.76 17.47
C ILE A 302 -29.93 14.00 18.35
N ALA A 303 -29.73 12.69 18.56
CA ALA A 303 -30.63 11.90 19.42
C ALA A 303 -30.70 12.44 20.87
N ARG A 304 -29.58 12.90 21.44
CA ARG A 304 -29.54 13.48 22.79
C ARG A 304 -30.19 14.87 22.84
N GLU A 305 -29.82 15.77 21.93
CA GLU A 305 -30.42 17.11 21.84
C GLU A 305 -31.95 17.05 21.65
N LEU A 306 -32.42 16.09 20.86
CA LEU A 306 -33.84 15.82 20.69
C LEU A 306 -34.47 15.23 21.96
N HIS A 307 -33.83 14.25 22.61
CA HIS A 307 -34.36 13.68 23.85
C HIS A 307 -34.52 14.74 24.95
N ASP A 308 -33.53 15.62 25.11
CA ASP A 308 -33.52 16.66 26.15
C ASP A 308 -34.60 17.71 25.90
N SER A 309 -34.64 18.28 24.69
CA SER A 309 -35.61 19.33 24.33
C SER A 309 -37.07 18.85 24.41
N VAL A 310 -37.31 17.59 24.04
CA VAL A 310 -38.65 17.00 24.03
C VAL A 310 -39.10 16.61 25.43
N SER A 311 -38.21 16.03 26.24
CA SER A 311 -38.52 15.73 27.63
C SER A 311 -38.88 17.00 28.40
N GLN A 312 -38.20 18.11 28.11
CA GLN A 312 -38.45 19.42 28.72
C GLN A 312 -39.79 20.03 28.27
N ALA A 313 -40.14 19.89 26.99
CA ALA A 313 -41.43 20.33 26.46
C ALA A 313 -42.61 19.53 27.05
N LEU A 314 -42.47 18.20 27.13
CA LEU A 314 -43.47 17.32 27.72
C LEU A 314 -43.66 17.58 29.22
N PHE A 315 -42.57 17.82 29.95
CA PHE A 315 -42.62 18.16 31.37
C PHE A 315 -43.35 19.49 31.60
N SER A 316 -43.05 20.52 30.81
CA SER A 316 -43.72 21.83 30.90
C SER A 316 -45.21 21.73 30.56
N SER A 317 -45.57 20.98 29.51
CA SER A 317 -46.98 20.72 29.20
C SER A 317 -47.72 20.00 30.33
N ALA A 318 -47.09 18.99 30.96
CA ALA A 318 -47.68 18.29 32.09
C ALA A 318 -47.89 19.21 33.30
N LEU A 319 -46.94 20.12 33.58
CA LEU A 319 -47.04 21.08 34.67
C LEU A 319 -48.15 22.11 34.42
N HIS A 320 -48.22 22.70 33.23
CA HIS A 320 -49.28 23.66 32.87
C HIS A 320 -50.67 23.02 32.88
N THR A 321 -50.77 21.76 32.45
CA THR A 321 -52.04 21.02 32.50
C THR A 321 -52.50 20.81 33.94
N ARG A 322 -51.60 20.41 34.85
CA ARG A 322 -51.93 20.26 36.28
C ARG A 322 -52.30 21.58 36.96
N ALA A 323 -51.60 22.67 36.63
CA ALA A 323 -51.93 24.00 37.14
C ALA A 323 -53.32 24.44 36.68
N ALA A 324 -53.67 24.20 35.41
CA ALA A 324 -54.99 24.50 34.88
C ALA A 324 -56.09 23.65 35.54
N GLN A 325 -55.86 22.35 35.76
CA GLN A 325 -56.80 21.48 36.50
C GLN A 325 -57.04 21.97 37.93
N LYS A 326 -55.97 22.32 38.66
CA LYS A 326 -56.07 22.78 40.04
C LYS A 326 -56.78 24.14 40.17
N ALA A 327 -56.58 25.04 39.21
CA ALA A 327 -57.30 26.33 39.16
C ALA A 327 -58.80 26.13 38.89
N VAL A 328 -59.17 25.09 38.13
CA VAL A 328 -60.57 24.72 37.87
C VAL A 328 -61.22 24.11 39.11
N GLU A 329 -60.53 23.22 39.82
CA GLU A 329 -61.03 22.63 41.07
C GLU A 329 -61.23 23.66 42.19
N GLN A 330 -60.45 24.75 42.17
CA GLN A 330 -60.57 25.84 43.15
C GLN A 330 -61.64 26.88 42.80
N THR A 331 -62.17 26.86 41.57
CA THR A 331 -63.25 27.75 41.14
C THR A 331 -64.60 27.03 41.27
N ASN A 332 -65.09 26.93 42.51
CA ASN A 332 -66.47 26.54 42.77
C ASN A 332 -67.42 27.65 42.32
N GLY A 333 -68.14 27.41 41.23
CA GLY A 333 -69.38 28.12 40.88
C GLY A 333 -69.25 29.15 39.76
N ALA A 334 -69.36 28.69 38.51
CA ALA A 334 -70.21 29.26 37.46
C ALA A 334 -69.83 28.65 36.10
N GLN A 335 -70.84 28.31 35.32
CA GLN A 335 -70.74 27.78 33.95
C GLN A 335 -69.76 28.58 33.09
N SER A 336 -68.67 27.97 32.64
CA SER A 336 -67.88 28.46 31.52
C SER A 336 -67.67 27.34 30.51
N SER A 337 -68.51 27.33 29.49
CA SER A 337 -68.61 26.31 28.43
C SER A 337 -67.42 26.29 27.46
N THR A 338 -66.36 27.07 27.68
CA THR A 338 -65.23 27.23 26.74
C THR A 338 -63.88 26.68 27.25
N LEU A 339 -63.80 26.34 28.54
CA LEU A 339 -62.57 25.86 29.19
C LEU A 339 -62.21 24.38 28.87
N PRO A 340 -63.19 23.45 28.76
CA PRO A 340 -62.91 22.08 28.34
C PRO A 340 -62.38 22.00 26.90
N GLU A 341 -62.86 22.85 25.99
CA GLU A 341 -62.40 22.90 24.59
C GLU A 341 -60.95 23.37 24.45
N ARG A 342 -60.53 24.36 25.26
CA ARG A 342 -59.13 24.85 25.24
C ARG A 342 -58.16 23.84 25.85
N LEU A 343 -58.56 23.13 26.91
CA LEU A 343 -57.78 22.02 27.47
C LEU A 343 -57.68 20.83 26.51
N SER A 344 -58.76 20.55 25.76
CA SER A 344 -58.78 19.57 24.66
C SER A 344 -57.80 19.93 23.55
N ALA A 345 -57.76 21.19 23.10
CA ALA A 345 -56.83 21.65 22.07
C ALA A 345 -55.35 21.53 22.50
N ILE A 346 -55.03 21.83 23.76
CA ILE A 346 -53.68 21.65 24.32
C ILE A 346 -53.31 20.17 24.44
N ALA A 347 -54.25 19.33 24.88
CA ALA A 347 -54.06 17.88 24.91
C ALA A 347 -53.82 17.32 23.50
N GLU A 348 -54.51 17.83 22.49
CA GLU A 348 -54.38 17.38 21.10
C GLU A 348 -53.06 17.82 20.45
N LEU A 349 -52.61 19.06 20.70
CA LEU A 349 -51.28 19.52 20.27
C LEU A 349 -50.17 18.72 20.95
N THR A 350 -50.32 18.39 22.24
CA THR A 350 -49.36 17.56 22.97
C THR A 350 -49.36 16.12 22.45
N ARG A 351 -50.54 15.57 22.12
CA ARG A 351 -50.70 14.24 21.52
C ARG A 351 -50.09 14.17 20.12
N ARG A 352 -50.20 15.23 19.32
CA ARG A 352 -49.51 15.35 18.01
C ARG A 352 -48.00 15.41 18.17
N ALA A 353 -47.48 16.25 19.07
CA ALA A 353 -46.05 16.33 19.35
C ALA A 353 -45.49 14.97 19.82
N GLN A 354 -46.23 14.25 20.67
CA GLN A 354 -45.87 12.91 21.12
C GLN A 354 -45.96 11.85 20.00
N LYS A 355 -46.93 11.98 19.08
CA LYS A 355 -47.10 11.08 17.92
C LYS A 355 -46.02 11.28 16.87
N GLU A 356 -45.62 12.52 16.59
CA GLU A 356 -44.47 12.83 15.73
C GLU A 356 -43.16 12.35 16.37
N MET A 357 -43.00 12.55 17.67
CA MET A 357 -41.85 12.01 18.40
C MET A 357 -41.78 10.48 18.33
N ARG A 358 -42.91 9.78 18.55
CA ARG A 358 -42.98 8.33 18.37
C ARG A 358 -42.67 7.94 16.94
N ARG A 359 -43.19 8.64 15.93
CA ARG A 359 -42.83 8.36 14.53
C ARG A 359 -41.33 8.47 14.28
N PHE A 360 -40.64 9.48 14.82
CA PHE A 360 -39.20 9.63 14.64
C PHE A 360 -38.37 8.65 15.49
N ILE A 361 -38.73 8.40 16.74
CA ILE A 361 -38.05 7.42 17.61
C ILE A 361 -38.24 5.98 17.08
N PHE A 362 -39.46 5.61 16.68
CA PHE A 362 -39.74 4.27 16.12
C PHE A 362 -39.33 4.12 14.66
N ALA A 363 -39.11 5.22 13.93
CA ALA A 363 -38.42 5.14 12.65
C ALA A 363 -36.90 4.86 12.80
N TRP A 364 -36.33 5.03 14.02
CA TRP A 364 -34.88 5.04 14.26
C TRP A 364 -34.36 4.10 15.38
N GLY A 365 -35.21 3.32 16.05
CA GLY A 365 -34.80 2.41 17.15
C GLY A 365 -34.44 0.98 16.70
N PRO A 366 -33.34 0.36 17.18
CA PRO A 366 -32.96 -1.04 16.88
C PRO A 366 -33.85 -2.13 17.50
N ASP A 367 -34.90 -1.76 18.25
CA ASP A 367 -35.63 -2.69 19.12
C ASP A 367 -37.00 -3.13 18.58
N GLY A 368 -37.29 -2.91 17.30
CA GLY A 368 -38.62 -3.17 16.72
C GLY A 368 -38.97 -4.64 16.48
N VAL A 369 -38.00 -5.57 16.57
CA VAL A 369 -38.18 -6.99 16.18
C VAL A 369 -38.09 -7.95 17.37
N GLY A 370 -38.46 -7.50 18.58
CA GLY A 370 -38.37 -8.29 19.82
C GLY A 370 -38.99 -9.69 19.71
N ASP A 371 -40.28 -9.76 19.45
CA ASP A 371 -41.04 -11.03 19.38
C ASP A 371 -40.95 -11.72 17.99
N GLY A 372 -40.09 -11.22 17.09
CA GLY A 372 -39.89 -11.75 15.74
C GLY A 372 -40.49 -10.89 14.62
N LEU A 373 -39.92 -11.03 13.40
CA LEU A 373 -40.22 -10.18 12.23
C LEU A 373 -41.71 -10.17 11.85
N VAL A 374 -42.37 -11.34 11.89
CA VAL A 374 -43.78 -11.48 11.54
C VAL A 374 -44.65 -10.73 12.54
N ALA A 375 -44.40 -10.90 13.85
CA ALA A 375 -45.13 -10.19 14.90
C ALA A 375 -44.97 -8.67 14.78
N ALA A 376 -43.75 -8.20 14.52
CA ALA A 376 -43.45 -6.79 14.33
C ALA A 376 -44.18 -6.17 13.12
N LEU A 377 -44.23 -6.87 11.99
CA LEU A 377 -44.96 -6.42 10.80
C LEU A 377 -46.49 -6.43 11.02
N THR A 378 -47.01 -7.46 11.70
CA THR A 378 -48.43 -7.57 12.06
C THR A 378 -48.86 -6.41 12.97
N GLN A 379 -48.04 -6.08 13.97
CA GLN A 379 -48.29 -4.93 14.85
C GLN A 379 -48.22 -3.60 14.10
N HIS A 380 -47.37 -3.50 13.07
CA HIS A 380 -47.26 -2.28 12.27
C HIS A 380 -48.50 -2.02 11.39
N ILE A 381 -49.16 -3.06 10.88
CA ILE A 381 -50.39 -2.92 10.07
C ILE A 381 -51.49 -2.19 10.85
N ALA A 382 -51.62 -2.46 12.15
CA ALA A 382 -52.60 -1.78 13.02
C ALA A 382 -52.41 -0.25 13.07
N THR A 383 -51.23 0.25 12.67
CA THR A 383 -50.93 1.69 12.61
C THR A 383 -51.13 2.31 11.21
N LEU A 384 -51.35 1.48 10.18
CA LEU A 384 -51.55 1.88 8.79
C LEU A 384 -53.03 1.95 8.39
N ASP A 385 -53.96 1.47 9.23
CA ASP A 385 -55.39 1.52 8.94
C ASP A 385 -55.95 2.94 9.16
N ASP A 386 -56.01 3.70 8.06
CA ASP A 386 -56.56 5.06 7.99
C ASP A 386 -58.00 5.05 7.41
N GLY A 387 -58.72 3.93 7.54
CA GLY A 387 -60.12 3.81 7.11
C GLY A 387 -60.33 3.44 5.63
N ARG A 388 -59.32 2.87 4.96
CA ARG A 388 -59.38 2.49 3.53
C ARG A 388 -59.69 1.01 3.26
N GLY A 389 -59.87 0.19 4.30
CA GLY A 389 -60.32 -1.21 4.16
C GLY A 389 -59.30 -2.16 3.52
N LEU A 390 -58.00 -1.85 3.58
CA LEU A 390 -56.94 -2.72 3.07
C LEU A 390 -56.77 -3.95 3.99
N VAL A 391 -57.04 -5.15 3.47
CA VAL A 391 -56.84 -6.40 4.21
C VAL A 391 -55.41 -6.91 3.99
N VAL A 392 -54.63 -7.08 5.05
CA VAL A 392 -53.25 -7.59 4.96
C VAL A 392 -53.11 -8.92 5.69
N ASP A 393 -52.72 -9.97 4.98
CA ASP A 393 -52.42 -11.31 5.51
C ASP A 393 -50.90 -11.51 5.56
N ILE A 394 -50.32 -11.66 6.76
CA ILE A 394 -48.89 -11.96 6.93
C ILE A 394 -48.72 -13.40 7.43
N ARG A 395 -47.99 -14.21 6.67
CA ARG A 395 -47.69 -15.61 7.02
C ARG A 395 -46.20 -15.83 7.17
N GLY A 396 -45.78 -16.47 8.26
CA GLY A 396 -44.39 -16.85 8.49
C GLY A 396 -44.17 -17.42 9.89
N PRO A 397 -42.91 -17.71 10.25
CA PRO A 397 -42.57 -18.25 11.57
C PRO A 397 -42.91 -17.27 12.70
N ALA A 398 -43.49 -17.81 13.78
CA ALA A 398 -43.90 -17.04 14.96
C ALA A 398 -42.74 -16.69 15.90
N THR A 399 -41.56 -17.25 15.68
CA THR A 399 -40.34 -16.99 16.44
C THR A 399 -39.37 -16.09 15.66
N PRO A 400 -38.43 -15.41 16.35
CA PRO A 400 -37.39 -14.64 15.68
C PRO A 400 -36.62 -15.50 14.67
N LEU A 401 -36.32 -14.92 13.51
CA LEU A 401 -35.59 -15.62 12.46
C LEU A 401 -34.16 -15.95 12.96
N PRO A 402 -33.53 -17.05 12.53
CA PRO A 402 -32.16 -17.40 12.91
C PRO A 402 -31.11 -16.55 12.15
N VAL A 403 -31.32 -15.23 12.10
CA VAL A 403 -30.44 -14.24 11.46
C VAL A 403 -30.12 -13.13 12.46
N SER A 404 -29.05 -12.39 12.20
CA SER A 404 -28.61 -11.32 13.10
C SER A 404 -29.73 -10.30 13.37
N THR A 405 -29.77 -9.72 14.57
CA THR A 405 -30.74 -8.67 14.96
C THR A 405 -30.73 -7.49 13.97
N ALA A 406 -29.55 -7.15 13.43
CA ALA A 406 -29.40 -6.14 12.39
C ALA A 406 -30.12 -6.53 11.08
N THR A 407 -29.99 -7.78 10.63
CA THR A 407 -30.69 -8.31 9.45
C THR A 407 -32.20 -8.31 9.66
N GLN A 408 -32.68 -8.74 10.83
CA GLN A 408 -34.11 -8.72 11.14
C GLN A 408 -34.68 -7.29 11.13
N THR A 409 -33.95 -6.34 11.71
CA THR A 409 -34.33 -4.91 11.71
C THR A 409 -34.40 -4.34 10.30
N GLN A 410 -33.47 -4.76 9.43
CA GLN A 410 -33.44 -4.32 8.04
C GLN A 410 -34.59 -4.91 7.22
N LEU A 411 -34.89 -6.20 7.40
CA LEU A 411 -36.06 -6.84 6.79
C LEU A 411 -37.38 -6.22 7.25
N TYR A 412 -37.48 -5.88 8.54
CA TYR A 412 -38.63 -5.15 9.09
C TYR A 412 -38.79 -3.79 8.41
N SER A 413 -37.69 -3.04 8.23
CA SER A 413 -37.71 -1.74 7.56
C SER A 413 -38.16 -1.84 6.09
N ILE A 414 -37.72 -2.88 5.38
CA ILE A 414 -38.12 -3.15 4.00
C ILE A 414 -39.62 -3.48 3.93
N GLY A 415 -40.08 -4.40 4.78
CA GLY A 415 -41.50 -4.78 4.84
C GLY A 415 -42.40 -3.59 5.18
N ARG A 416 -41.96 -2.73 6.12
CA ARG A 416 -42.66 -1.50 6.50
C ARG A 416 -42.83 -0.54 5.32
N GLU A 417 -41.76 -0.24 4.61
CA GLU A 417 -41.83 0.70 3.47
C GLU A 417 -42.63 0.11 2.31
N ALA A 418 -42.50 -1.18 2.05
CA ALA A 418 -43.29 -1.88 1.04
C ALA A 418 -44.79 -1.79 1.34
N LEU A 419 -45.21 -2.11 2.56
CA LEU A 419 -46.61 -1.99 3.00
C LEU A 419 -47.11 -0.55 2.93
N ALA A 420 -46.29 0.42 3.33
CA ALA A 420 -46.65 1.84 3.27
C ALA A 420 -46.81 2.33 1.82
N ASN A 421 -45.95 1.89 0.89
CA ASN A 421 -46.06 2.22 -0.53
C ASN A 421 -47.30 1.61 -1.15
N ILE A 422 -47.63 0.36 -0.80
CA ILE A 422 -48.86 -0.30 -1.24
C ILE A 422 -50.08 0.48 -0.74
N ALA A 423 -50.14 0.78 0.56
CA ALA A 423 -51.25 1.54 1.14
C ALA A 423 -51.43 2.94 0.53
N ARG A 424 -50.33 3.59 0.13
CA ARG A 424 -50.36 4.93 -0.48
C ARG A 424 -50.64 4.94 -1.97
N HIS A 425 -50.20 3.92 -2.72
CA HIS A 425 -50.08 4.04 -4.18
C HIS A 425 -50.70 2.90 -5.00
N SER A 426 -51.04 1.73 -4.43
CA SER A 426 -51.41 0.57 -5.25
C SER A 426 -52.91 0.43 -5.58
N GLN A 427 -53.79 1.14 -4.87
CA GLN A 427 -55.25 0.90 -4.87
C GLN A 427 -55.67 -0.57 -4.58
N ALA A 428 -54.77 -1.40 -4.05
CA ALA A 428 -55.09 -2.78 -3.71
C ALA A 428 -56.08 -2.84 -2.54
N THR A 429 -56.98 -3.83 -2.56
CA THR A 429 -57.92 -4.11 -1.46
C THR A 429 -57.41 -5.24 -0.55
N ALA A 430 -56.47 -6.06 -1.04
CA ALA A 430 -55.86 -7.16 -0.28
C ALA A 430 -54.37 -7.33 -0.59
N VAL A 431 -53.57 -7.67 0.44
CA VAL A 431 -52.11 -7.88 0.34
C VAL A 431 -51.71 -9.12 1.12
N GLY A 432 -50.90 -9.98 0.52
CA GLY A 432 -50.29 -11.13 1.18
C GLY A 432 -48.79 -10.94 1.34
N VAL A 433 -48.28 -11.01 2.57
CA VAL A 433 -46.85 -11.03 2.87
C VAL A 433 -46.48 -12.43 3.37
N ARG A 434 -45.46 -13.05 2.76
CA ARG A 434 -44.95 -14.34 3.20
C ARG A 434 -43.50 -14.19 3.61
N VAL A 435 -43.15 -14.72 4.78
CA VAL A 435 -41.78 -14.79 5.29
C VAL A 435 -41.44 -16.26 5.51
N SER A 436 -40.33 -16.69 4.92
CA SER A 436 -39.85 -18.06 4.94
C SER A 436 -38.33 -18.08 5.08
N VAL A 437 -37.81 -19.07 5.80
CA VAL A 437 -36.37 -19.23 6.03
C VAL A 437 -35.95 -20.63 5.63
N ASN A 438 -34.96 -20.68 4.75
CA ASN A 438 -34.19 -21.88 4.43
C ASN A 438 -32.74 -21.69 4.90
N ALA A 439 -31.95 -22.76 4.91
CA ALA A 439 -30.60 -22.79 5.51
C ALA A 439 -29.68 -21.60 5.12
N ASN A 440 -29.86 -21.02 3.93
CA ASN A 440 -29.02 -19.93 3.41
C ASN A 440 -29.81 -18.68 2.94
N LEU A 441 -31.13 -18.63 3.13
CA LEU A 441 -31.96 -17.60 2.50
C LEU A 441 -33.23 -17.28 3.30
N VAL A 442 -33.52 -16.00 3.45
CA VAL A 442 -34.82 -15.48 3.92
C VAL A 442 -35.59 -15.01 2.68
N THR A 443 -36.80 -15.53 2.47
CA THR A 443 -37.68 -15.21 1.34
C THR A 443 -39.04 -14.70 1.77
#